data_AF-A0A3D0S8W0-F1
#
_entry.id   AF-A0A3D0S8W0-F1
#
_cell.length_a   1.000
_cell.length_b   1.000
_cell.length_c   1.000
_cell.angle_alpha   90.00
_cell.angle_beta   90.00
_cell.angle_gamma   90.00
#
_symmetry.space_group_name_H-M   'P 1'
#
loop_
_entity.id
_entity.type
_entity.pdbx_description
1 polymer ?
#
loop_
_entity_poly.entity_id
_entity_poly.type
_entity_poly.pdbx_seq_one_letter_code
_entity_poly.pdbx_strand_id
1 'polypeptide(L)' 'MTTAPEKADAAVPDTVKTVSLTIDGIQVDVPENTLVIRAAEQVGVQVPRFCDHPLL' A
#
# COMPACT_ATOMS: atom_id res chain seq x y z
N MET A 1 -22.05 5.09 28.86
CA MET A 1 -20.71 5.41 28.35
C MET A 1 -20.11 4.11 27.87
N THR A 2 -20.13 3.86 26.56
CA THR A 2 -19.57 2.63 25.98
C THR A 2 -18.31 3.03 25.23
N THR A 3 -17.16 2.69 25.78
CA THR A 3 -15.84 2.94 25.19
C THR A 3 -15.59 1.89 24.10
N ALA A 4 -15.38 2.35 22.87
CA ALA A 4 -14.90 1.54 21.75
C ALA A 4 -13.43 1.14 22.00
N PRO A 5 -13.01 -0.09 21.66
CA PRO A 5 -11.62 -0.47 21.83
C PRO A 5 -10.76 0.25 20.79
N GLU A 6 -9.66 0.75 21.31
CA GLU A 6 -8.57 1.46 20.68
C GLU A 6 -7.94 0.61 19.55
N LYS A 7 -7.70 1.26 18.41
CA LYS A 7 -7.00 0.70 17.26
C LYS A 7 -5.59 0.31 17.72
N ALA A 8 -5.41 -0.98 18.00
CA ALA A 8 -4.12 -1.58 18.25
C ALA A 8 -3.32 -1.56 16.94
N ASP A 9 -2.51 -0.51 16.80
CA ASP A 9 -1.33 -0.48 15.95
C ASP A 9 -0.39 -1.60 16.43
N ALA A 10 -0.58 -2.79 15.88
CA ALA A 10 0.28 -3.93 16.12
C ALA A 10 1.35 -3.94 15.02
N ALA A 11 2.42 -3.18 15.28
CA ALA A 11 3.70 -3.34 14.62
C ALA A 11 4.19 -4.79 14.82
N VAL A 12 4.02 -5.62 13.79
CA VAL A 12 4.72 -6.90 13.64
C VAL A 12 5.90 -6.63 12.71
N PRO A 13 7.15 -6.99 13.06
CA PRO A 13 8.25 -6.96 12.10
C PRO A 13 8.09 -8.19 11.19
N ASP A 14 7.03 -8.21 10.39
CA ASP A 14 6.94 -9.13 9.27
C ASP A 14 8.06 -8.73 8.32
N THR A 15 9.08 -9.59 8.25
CA THR A 15 10.15 -9.57 7.25
C THR A 15 9.57 -9.04 5.95
N VAL A 16 9.83 -7.77 5.64
CA VAL A 16 9.16 -7.06 4.53
C VAL A 16 9.60 -7.76 3.26
N LYS A 17 8.82 -8.73 2.83
CA LYS A 17 9.14 -9.54 1.68
C LYS A 17 8.82 -8.67 0.49
N THR A 18 9.86 -8.29 -0.24
CA THR A 18 9.72 -7.39 -1.38
C THR A 18 9.39 -8.20 -2.62
N VAL A 19 8.45 -7.70 -3.41
CA VAL A 19 8.06 -8.25 -4.70
C VAL A 19 8.47 -7.30 -5.80
N SER A 20 9.17 -7.85 -6.78
CA SER A 20 9.56 -7.11 -7.99
C SER A 20 8.44 -7.20 -9.03
N LEU A 21 7.97 -6.05 -9.48
CA LEU A 21 6.89 -5.89 -10.46
C LEU A 21 7.39 -5.00 -11.61
N THR A 22 6.78 -5.11 -12.79
CA THR A 22 7.05 -4.21 -13.91
C THR A 22 5.82 -3.37 -14.19
N ILE A 23 5.95 -2.05 -14.12
CA ILE A 23 4.88 -1.07 -14.36
C ILE A 23 5.30 -0.19 -15.54
N ASP A 24 4.53 -0.20 -16.63
CA ASP A 24 4.81 0.57 -17.86
C ASP A 24 6.23 0.35 -18.43
N GLY A 25 6.78 -0.86 -18.24
CA GLY A 25 8.14 -1.22 -18.69
C GLY A 25 9.26 -0.85 -17.71
N ILE A 26 8.93 -0.24 -16.56
CA ILE A 26 9.88 0.11 -15.51
C ILE A 26 9.82 -0.95 -14.40
N GLN A 27 10.97 -1.44 -13.97
CA GLN A 27 11.07 -2.42 -12.90
C GLN A 27 11.05 -1.74 -11.54
N VAL A 28 10.14 -2.16 -10.67
CA VAL A 28 9.96 -1.62 -9.32
C VAL A 28 9.88 -2.72 -8.29
N ASP A 29 10.41 -2.44 -7.10
CA ASP A 29 10.43 -3.36 -5.97
C ASP A 29 9.58 -2.76 -4.85
N VAL A 30 8.50 -3.43 -4.48
CA VAL A 30 7.56 -2.94 -3.46
C VAL A 30 7.30 -4.01 -2.39
N PRO A 31 6.97 -3.63 -1.15
CA PRO A 31 6.57 -4.59 -0.13
C PRO A 31 5.43 -5.48 -0.63
N GLU A 32 5.44 -6.75 -0.24
CA GLU A 32 4.27 -7.61 -0.36
C GLU A 32 3.04 -6.91 0.24
N ASN A 33 1.87 -7.15 -0.36
CA ASN A 33 0.60 -6.48 -0.04
C ASN A 33 0.53 -4.97 -0.31
N THR A 34 1.55 -4.36 -0.94
CA THR A 34 1.41 -2.99 -1.48
C THR A 34 0.38 -2.98 -2.59
N LEU A 35 -0.57 -2.04 -2.52
CA LEU A 35 -1.52 -1.83 -3.60
C LEU A 35 -0.75 -1.45 -4.88
N VAL A 36 -0.99 -2.17 -5.98
CA VAL A 36 -0.39 -1.90 -7.32
C VAL A 36 -0.47 -0.42 -7.70
N ILE A 37 -1.57 0.16 -7.28
CA ILE A 37 -1.95 1.54 -7.40
C ILE A 37 -0.90 2.49 -6.76
N ARG A 38 -0.42 2.18 -5.55
CA ARG A 38 0.60 2.96 -4.84
C ARG A 38 1.98 2.72 -5.43
N ALA A 39 2.24 1.49 -5.91
CA ALA A 39 3.46 1.17 -6.65
C ALA A 39 3.56 1.97 -7.96
N ALA A 40 2.46 2.09 -8.70
CA ALA A 40 2.39 2.87 -9.94
C ALA A 40 2.63 4.37 -9.70
N GLU A 41 2.11 4.91 -8.59
CA GLU A 41 2.36 6.29 -8.20
C GLU A 41 3.85 6.58 -7.92
N GLN A 42 4.62 5.62 -7.40
CA GLN A 42 6.09 5.77 -7.20
C GLN A 42 6.85 5.97 -8.51
N VAL A 43 6.32 5.45 -9.62
CA VAL A 43 6.87 5.59 -10.98
C VAL A 43 6.34 6.85 -11.68
N GLY A 44 5.44 7.59 -11.03
CA GLY A 44 4.78 8.77 -11.60
C GLY A 44 3.55 8.45 -12.45
N VAL A 45 3.07 7.20 -12.42
CA VAL A 45 1.85 6.79 -13.13
C VAL A 45 0.63 7.13 -12.29
N GLN A 46 -0.13 8.13 -12.70
CA GLN A 46 -1.36 8.54 -12.04
C GLN A 46 -2.51 7.63 -12.47
N VAL A 47 -2.92 6.73 -11.57
CA VAL A 47 -4.08 5.86 -11.79
C VAL A 47 -5.33 6.58 -11.26
N PRO A 48 -6.28 7.03 -12.11
CA PRO A 48 -7.47 7.73 -11.65
C PRO A 48 -8.35 6.79 -10.82
N ARG A 49 -8.72 7.21 -9.60
CA ARG A 49 -9.51 6.41 -8.66
C ARG A 49 -10.66 7.23 -8.13
N PHE A 50 -11.84 6.62 -8.10
CA PHE A 50 -13.01 7.21 -7.44
C PHE A 50 -13.16 6.73 -5.98
N CYS A 51 -12.59 5.58 -5.62
CA CYS A 51 -12.87 4.90 -4.34
C CYS A 51 -11.68 4.79 -3.37
N ASP A 52 -10.46 5.18 -3.77
CA ASP A 52 -9.26 5.07 -2.93
C ASP A 52 -9.16 6.27 -1.96
N HIS A 53 -9.83 6.13 -0.83
CA HIS A 53 -9.85 7.15 0.21
C HIS A 53 -8.75 6.84 1.24
N PRO A 54 -7.77 7.74 1.46
CA PRO A 54 -6.65 7.49 2.37
C PRO A 54 -7.03 7.43 3.86
N LEU A 55 -8.32 7.55 4.20
CA LEU A 55 -8.83 7.73 5.57
C LEU A 55 -10.05 6.82 5.90
N LEU A 56 -10.27 5.72 5.18
CA LEU A 56 -11.16 4.64 5.64
C LEU A 56 -10.36 3.43 6.13
#